data_AF-A0A8J6GUJ4-F1
#
_entry.id   AF-A0A8J6GUJ4-F1
#
_cell.length_a   1.000
_cell.length_b   1.000
_cell.length_c   1.000
_cell.angle_alpha   90.00
_cell.angle_beta   90.00
_cell.angle_gamma   90.00
#
_symmetry.space_group_name_H-M   'P 1'
#
loop_
_entity.id
_entity.type
_entity.pdbx_description
1 polymer ?
#
loop_
_entity_poly.entity_id
_entity_poly.type
_entity_poly.pdbx_seq_one_letter_code
_entity_poly.pdbx_strand_id
1 'polypeptide(L)' 'MHAVSNRPEPVLWTKDGAELPDPDRMVVSGRELNILFLNKTDNGTYRCEATNTIGQSSAEYVLIVHGEFFGEHYMG' A
#
# COMPACT_ATOMS: atom_id res chain seq x y z
N MET A 1 -28.95 23.15 3.41
CA MET A 1 -28.00 22.33 4.18
C MET A 1 -27.10 21.65 3.18
N HIS A 2 -25.80 21.97 3.17
CA HIS A 2 -24.86 21.32 2.25
C HIS A 2 -24.63 19.90 2.77
N ALA A 3 -24.91 18.90 1.94
CA ALA A 3 -24.65 17.51 2.28
C ALA A 3 -23.14 17.33 2.41
N VAL A 4 -22.65 17.25 3.65
CA VAL A 4 -21.25 16.95 3.94
C VAL A 4 -21.10 15.44 3.77
N SER A 5 -20.36 15.01 2.75
CA SER A 5 -20.08 13.58 2.55
C SER A 5 -19.21 13.07 3.71
N ASN A 6 -19.82 12.30 4.62
CA ASN A 6 -19.12 11.48 5.62
C ASN A 6 -18.35 10.31 4.98
N ARG A 7 -18.39 10.15 3.64
CA ARG A 7 -17.63 9.11 2.96
C ARG A 7 -16.27 9.68 2.55
N PRO A 8 -15.15 9.23 3.14
CA PRO A 8 -13.84 9.56 2.61
C PRO A 8 -13.76 9.17 1.13
N GLU A 9 -13.23 10.09 0.33
CA GLU A 9 -12.95 9.99 -1.10
C GLU A 9 -11.87 8.91 -1.40
N PRO A 10 -11.44 8.67 -2.66
CA PRO A 10 -10.41 7.68 -2.96
C PRO A 10 -9.17 7.87 -2.07
N VAL A 11 -8.62 6.76 -1.62
CA VAL A 11 -7.51 6.76 -0.67
C VAL A 11 -6.22 6.87 -1.46
N LEU A 12 -5.39 7.86 -1.13
CA LEU A 12 -4.04 7.96 -1.67
C LEU A 12 -3.14 6.96 -0.94
N TRP A 13 -2.46 6.12 -1.69
CA TRP A 13 -1.48 5.17 -1.16
C TRP A 13 -0.05 5.63 -1.49
N THR A 14 0.82 5.51 -0.50
CA THR A 14 2.25 5.83 -0.62
C THR A 14 3.08 4.73 0.02
N LYS A 15 4.31 4.55 -0.48
CA LYS A 15 5.31 3.64 0.08
C LYS A 15 6.53 4.46 0.50
N ASP A 16 6.95 4.31 1.75
CA ASP A 16 8.11 4.98 2.34
C ASP A 16 8.08 6.51 2.16
N GLY A 17 6.87 7.09 2.14
CA GLY A 17 6.62 8.52 1.94
C GLY A 17 6.62 8.98 0.48
N ALA A 18 6.82 8.09 -0.49
CA ALA A 18 6.78 8.36 -1.92
C ALA A 18 5.59 7.68 -2.62
N GLU A 19 5.35 8.03 -3.89
CA GLU A 19 4.37 7.34 -4.72
C GLU A 19 4.69 5.84 -4.86
N LEU A 20 3.68 5.03 -5.16
CA LEU A 20 3.86 3.59 -5.37
C LEU A 20 4.83 3.36 -6.54
N PRO A 21 5.92 2.59 -6.34
CA PRO A 21 7.00 2.48 -7.31
C PRO A 21 6.66 1.64 -8.56
N ASP A 22 5.59 0.85 -8.52
CA ASP A 22 5.24 -0.12 -9.56
C ASP A 22 3.73 -0.11 -9.82
N PRO A 23 3.20 0.78 -10.67
CA PRO A 23 1.77 0.92 -10.91
C PRO A 23 1.13 -0.27 -11.63
N ASP A 24 1.92 -1.10 -12.32
CA ASP A 24 1.42 -2.30 -13.01
C ASP A 24 1.17 -3.45 -12.03
N ARG A 25 1.99 -3.56 -10.97
CA ARG A 25 1.82 -4.57 -9.90
C ARG A 25 1.05 -4.06 -8.69
N MET A 26 1.07 -2.76 -8.41
CA MET A 26 0.44 -2.13 -7.25
C MET A 26 -0.85 -1.41 -7.63
N VAL A 27 -1.95 -2.16 -7.68
CA VAL A 27 -3.25 -1.69 -8.17
C VAL A 27 -4.12 -1.19 -7.03
N VAL A 28 -4.50 0.08 -7.08
CA VAL A 28 -5.46 0.67 -6.13
C VAL A 28 -6.89 0.45 -6.63
N SER A 29 -7.69 -0.24 -5.83
CA SER A 29 -9.11 -0.52 -6.09
C SER A 29 -9.96 0.11 -5.00
N GLY A 30 -10.43 1.34 -5.25
CA GLY A 30 -11.22 2.11 -4.28
C GLY A 30 -10.39 2.53 -3.06
N ARG A 31 -10.39 1.72 -2.00
CA ARG A 31 -9.63 1.96 -0.76
C ARG A 31 -8.54 0.92 -0.50
N GLU A 32 -8.48 -0.11 -1.33
CA GLU A 32 -7.59 -1.25 -1.17
C GLU A 32 -6.41 -1.12 -2.10
N LEU A 33 -5.22 -1.42 -1.58
CA LEU A 33 -3.99 -1.58 -2.36
C LEU A 33 -3.73 -3.07 -2.58
N ASN A 34 -3.73 -3.50 -3.83
CA ASN A 34 -3.40 -4.88 -4.21
C ASN A 34 -1.99 -4.92 -4.79
N ILE A 35 -1.10 -5.71 -4.20
CA ILE A 35 0.29 -5.89 -4.68
C ILE A 35 0.42 -7.28 -5.28
N LEU A 36 0.61 -7.34 -6.59
CA LEU A 36 0.76 -8.59 -7.35
C LEU A 36 2.20 -9.11 -7.28
N PHE A 37 2.34 -10.42 -7.09
CA PHE A 37 3.64 -11.13 -7.06
C PHE A 37 4.64 -10.50 -6.07
N LEU A 38 4.35 -10.61 -4.77
CA LEU A 38 5.19 -10.05 -3.70
C LEU A 38 6.65 -10.53 -3.79
N ASN A 39 7.58 -9.60 -3.61
CA ASN A 39 9.01 -9.86 -3.54
C ASN A 39 9.68 -9.01 -2.43
N LYS A 40 10.96 -9.26 -2.15
CA LYS A 40 11.68 -8.59 -1.06
C LYS A 40 11.83 -7.07 -1.25
N THR A 41 11.72 -6.53 -2.46
CA THR A 41 11.74 -5.07 -2.68
C THR A 41 10.43 -4.39 -2.29
N ASP A 42 9.36 -5.16 -2.09
CA ASP A 42 8.07 -4.65 -1.65
C ASP A 42 8.04 -4.37 -0.13
N ASN A 43 9.06 -4.79 0.62
CA ASN A 43 9.25 -4.39 2.02
C ASN A 43 9.24 -2.86 2.15
N GLY A 44 8.58 -2.35 3.18
CA GLY A 44 8.50 -0.92 3.47
C GLY A 44 7.28 -0.52 4.30
N THR A 45 7.14 0.78 4.54
CA THR A 45 6.01 1.37 5.24
C THR A 45 5.02 1.93 4.23
N TYR A 46 3.80 1.40 4.23
CA TYR A 46 2.70 1.85 3.38
C TYR A 46 1.79 2.77 4.17
N ARG A 47 1.47 3.94 3.62
CA ARG A 47 0.51 4.87 4.22
C ARG A 47 -0.67 5.06 3.29
N CYS A 48 -1.87 4.96 3.86
CA CYS A 48 -3.11 5.28 3.20
C CYS A 48 -3.64 6.59 3.77
N GLU A 49 -4.06 7.51 2.91
CA GLU A 49 -4.53 8.84 3.28
C GLU A 49 -5.87 9.14 2.63
N ALA A 50 -6.86 9.46 3.45
CA ALA A 50 -8.22 9.74 3.04
C ALA A 50 -8.56 11.19 3.38
N THR A 51 -9.04 11.94 2.39
CA THR A 51 -9.39 13.35 2.53
C THR A 51 -10.86 13.56 2.20
N ASN A 52 -11.51 14.47 2.91
CA ASN A 52 -12.84 14.99 2.59
C ASN A 52 -12.87 16.52 2.79
N THR A 53 -14.02 17.14 2.57
CA THR A 53 -14.17 18.61 2.71
C THR A 53 -14.00 19.13 4.14
N ILE A 54 -13.97 18.26 5.15
CA ILE A 54 -13.79 18.62 6.57
C ILE A 54 -12.33 18.46 7.00
N GLY A 55 -11.62 17.46 6.48
CA GLY A 55 -10.26 17.17 6.89
C GLY A 55 -9.69 15.89 6.30
N GLN A 56 -8.64 15.40 6.95
CA GLN A 56 -7.83 14.30 6.49
C GLN A 56 -7.58 13.29 7.62
N SER A 57 -7.49 12.02 7.26
CA SER A 57 -7.12 10.93 8.16
C SER A 57 -6.21 9.95 7.42
N SER A 58 -5.24 9.37 8.13
CA SER A 58 -4.27 8.43 7.56
C SER A 58 -4.00 7.24 8.48
N ALA A 59 -3.60 6.10 7.89
CA ALA A 59 -3.11 4.93 8.60
C ALA A 59 -1.82 4.41 7.96
N GLU A 60 -0.91 3.88 8.80
CA GLU A 60 0.39 3.35 8.38
C GLU A 60 0.48 1.84 8.65
N TYR A 61 1.12 1.12 7.73
CA TYR A 61 1.28 -0.33 7.74
C TYR A 61 2.71 -0.70 7.37
N VAL A 62 3.36 -1.55 8.16
CA VAL A 62 4.70 -2.07 7.82
C VAL A 62 4.54 -3.43 7.15
N LEU A 63 4.95 -3.53 5.88
CA LEU A 63 4.96 -4.78 5.14
C LEU A 63 6.35 -5.42 5.23
N ILE A 64 6.39 -6.64 5.75
CA ILE A 64 7.60 -7.47 5.79
C ILE A 64 7.39 -8.70 4.91
N VAL A 65 8.12 -8.79 3.80
CA VAL A 65 8.12 -9.94 2.90
C VAL A 65 9.29 -10.86 3.26
N HIS A 66 8.95 -12.01 3.83
CA HIS A 66 9.91 -13.09 4.04
C HIS A 66 10.13 -13.83 2.73
N GLY A 67 11.39 -14.15 2.41
CA GLY A 67 11.70 -15.07 1.31
C GLY A 67 12.08 -16.42 1.88
N GLU A 68 11.54 -17.49 1.30
CA GLU A 68 12.05 -18.83 1.56
C GLU A 68 13.34 -19.03 0.76
N PHE A 69 14.48 -19.10 1.46
CA PHE A 69 15.74 -19.50 0.86
C PHE A 69 15.71 -21.02 0.63
N PHE A 70 15.11 -21.47 -0.48
CA PHE A 70 15.32 -22.83 -0.96
C PHE A 70 16.56 -22.88 -1.86
N GLY A 71 17.72 -23.18 -1.27
CA GLY A 71 18.82 -23.83 -2.00
C GLY A 71 20.13 -23.05 -2.18
N GLU A 72 21.03 -23.18 -1.20
CA GLU A 72 22.50 -23.26 -1.43
C GLU A 72 23.11 -24.45 -0.64
N HIS A 73 22.30 -25.29 0.01
CA HIS A 73 22.78 -26.43 0.83
C HIS A 73 22.28 -27.81 0.36
N TYR A 74 21.59 -27.85 -0.78
CA TYR A 74 21.10 -29.08 -1.43
C TYR A 74 21.47 -29.09 -2.91
N MET A 75 22.73 -28.84 -3.21
CA MET A 75 23.39 -29.29 -4.45
C MET A 75 24.56 -30.14 -3.97
N GLY A 76 24.52 -31.43 -4.30
CA GLY A 76 25.42 -32.46 -3.77
C GLY A 76 26.87 -32.35 -4.22
#